data_AF-A0A2I0IN90-F1
#
_entry.id   AF-A0A2I0IN90-F1
#
_cell.length_a   1.000
_cell.length_b   1.000
_cell.length_c   1.000
_cell.angle_alpha   90.00
_cell.angle_beta   90.00
_cell.angle_gamma   90.00
#
_symmetry.space_group_name_H-M   'P 1'
#
loop_
_entity.id
_entity.type
_entity.pdbx_description
1 polymer ?
#
loop_
_entity_poly.entity_id
_entity_poly.type
_entity_poly.pdbx_seq_one_letter_code
_entity_poly.pdbx_strand_id
1 'polypeptide(L)'
;MTVFHFFNCAILTFGPHAVYYSATPLSEYDTLGTSVKAALVYLGTALVKLVCLATFLKVSENDSFDPSQEFLKALIGFIDVAGLYFALTQLTHRNISQNHKFQAVGLGWAFADSVLHRLAPLWVGARGLEFTWDYILQGIEANANLACSIGNPILFYLCHLLSLRKSIYMTMALVNIG
;
A
#
# COMPACT_ATOMS: atom_id res chain seq x y z
N MET A 1 12.39 0.70 -26.48
CA MET A 1 12.61 1.63 -25.35
C MET A 1 11.54 1.50 -24.25
N THR A 2 10.29 1.17 -24.56
CA THR A 2 9.18 1.08 -23.59
C THR A 2 9.39 0.04 -22.47
N VAL A 3 9.92 -1.14 -22.81
CA VAL A 3 10.20 -2.21 -21.84
C VAL A 3 11.32 -1.82 -20.84
N PHE A 4 12.25 -0.96 -21.24
CA PHE A 4 13.35 -0.50 -20.38
C PHE A 4 12.84 0.40 -19.25
N HIS A 5 11.96 1.35 -19.55
CA HIS A 5 11.35 2.22 -18.53
C HIS A 5 10.48 1.43 -17.56
N PHE A 6 9.69 0.49 -18.07
CA PHE A 6 8.93 -0.44 -17.24
C PHE A 6 9.82 -1.18 -16.24
N PHE A 7 10.90 -1.81 -16.69
CA PHE A 7 11.80 -2.55 -15.79
C PHE A 7 12.49 -1.63 -14.77
N ASN A 8 12.95 -0.44 -15.17
CA ASN A 8 13.56 0.49 -14.23
C ASN A 8 12.60 0.92 -13.12
N CYS A 9 11.37 1.27 -13.48
CA CYS A 9 10.37 1.68 -12.49
C CYS A 9 9.87 0.49 -11.65
N ALA A 10 9.78 -0.72 -12.22
CA ALA A 10 9.49 -1.95 -11.48
C ALA A 10 10.60 -2.26 -10.46
N ILE A 11 11.87 -2.19 -10.86
CA ILE A 11 13.02 -2.41 -9.99
C ILE A 11 13.06 -1.34 -8.89
N LEU A 12 12.78 -0.07 -9.22
CA LEU A 12 12.72 1.00 -8.23
C LEU A 12 11.63 0.77 -7.17
N THR A 13 10.49 0.22 -7.56
CA THR A 13 9.32 0.00 -6.69
C THR A 13 9.46 -1.28 -5.86
N PHE A 14 9.81 -2.41 -6.51
CA PHE A 14 9.80 -3.73 -5.88
C PHE A 14 11.20 -4.20 -5.43
N GLY A 15 12.26 -3.65 -6.01
CA GLY A 15 13.64 -4.00 -5.68
C GLY A 15 13.95 -3.82 -4.19
N PRO A 16 13.63 -2.68 -3.57
CA PRO A 16 13.87 -2.48 -2.14
C PRO A 16 13.16 -3.48 -1.23
N HIS A 17 11.99 -3.98 -1.61
CA HIS A 17 11.28 -5.03 -0.87
C HIS A 17 12.08 -6.35 -0.88
N ALA A 18 12.61 -6.75 -2.04
CA ALA A 18 13.42 -7.96 -2.19
C ALA A 18 14.79 -7.83 -1.50
N VAL A 19 15.43 -6.67 -1.62
CA VAL A 19 16.70 -6.37 -0.95
C VAL A 19 16.51 -6.36 0.57
N TYR A 20 15.44 -5.74 1.08
CA TYR A 20 15.16 -5.73 2.52
C TYR A 20 14.98 -7.15 3.08
N TYR A 21 14.19 -7.99 2.39
CA TYR A 21 14.02 -9.39 2.81
C TYR A 21 15.34 -10.16 2.87
N SER A 22 16.20 -9.97 1.85
CA SER A 22 17.46 -10.69 1.71
C SER A 22 18.55 -10.17 2.65
N ALA A 23 18.57 -8.87 2.94
CA ALA A 23 19.59 -8.20 3.75
C ALA A 23 19.28 -8.22 5.25
N THR A 24 18.13 -8.74 5.66
CA THR A 24 17.70 -8.84 7.05
C THR A 24 17.58 -10.31 7.48
N PRO A 25 17.59 -10.60 8.80
CA PRO A 25 17.44 -11.97 9.29
C PRO A 25 16.07 -12.61 8.95
N LEU A 26 15.15 -11.89 8.30
CA LEU A 26 13.89 -12.43 7.81
C LEU A 26 14.07 -13.59 6.82
N SER A 27 15.13 -13.54 6.00
CA SER A 27 15.49 -14.61 5.07
C SER A 27 15.95 -15.88 5.79
N GLU A 28 16.63 -15.73 6.92
CA GLU A 28 17.20 -16.83 7.71
C GLU A 28 16.13 -17.57 8.52
N TYR A 29 15.09 -16.85 8.96
CA TYR A 29 13.95 -17.41 9.70
C TYR A 29 12.81 -17.93 8.80
N ASP A 30 13.00 -18.04 7.48
CA ASP A 30 12.00 -18.45 6.49
C ASP A 30 10.62 -17.76 6.68
N THR A 31 10.64 -16.46 6.96
CA THR A 31 9.44 -15.67 7.23
C THR A 31 8.64 -15.29 5.96
N LEU A 32 9.02 -15.86 4.81
CA LEU A 32 8.30 -15.67 3.54
C LEU A 32 6.84 -16.07 3.68
N GLY A 33 6.56 -17.21 4.33
CA GLY A 33 5.19 -17.69 4.53
C GLY A 33 4.33 -16.71 5.35
N THR A 34 4.90 -16.04 6.36
CA THR A 34 4.17 -15.03 7.15
C THR A 34 3.96 -13.74 6.37
N SER A 35 4.96 -13.32 5.59
CA SER A 35 4.86 -12.14 4.73
C SER A 35 3.79 -12.33 3.65
N VAL A 36 3.76 -13.50 2.99
CA VAL A 36 2.74 -13.85 2.00
C VAL A 36 1.33 -13.89 2.62
N LYS A 37 1.18 -14.47 3.81
CA LYS A 37 -0.12 -14.45 4.50
C LYS A 37 -0.56 -13.03 4.87
N ALA A 38 0.36 -12.17 5.29
CA ALA A 38 0.07 -10.76 5.57
C ALA A 38 -0.38 -10.01 4.30
N ALA A 39 0.29 -10.26 3.17
CA ALA A 39 -0.12 -9.74 1.88
C ALA A 39 -1.55 -10.17 1.50
N LEU A 40 -1.90 -11.45 1.72
CA LEU A 40 -3.27 -11.94 1.47
C LEU A 40 -4.31 -11.28 2.39
N VAL A 41 -3.98 -11.03 3.66
CA VAL A 41 -4.87 -10.28 4.56
C VAL A 41 -5.08 -8.86 4.06
N TYR A 42 -4.02 -8.18 3.59
CA TYR A 42 -4.14 -6.85 2.99
C TYR A 42 -5.03 -6.86 1.75
N LEU A 43 -4.89 -7.84 0.86
CA LEU A 43 -5.79 -7.98 -0.30
C LEU A 43 -7.25 -8.12 0.16
N GLY A 44 -7.49 -8.90 1.21
CA GLY A 44 -8.81 -9.03 1.84
C GLY A 44 -9.35 -7.70 2.36
N THR A 45 -8.57 -6.95 3.15
CA THR A 45 -9.01 -5.64 3.66
C THR A 45 -9.21 -4.62 2.57
N ALA A 46 -8.34 -4.60 1.56
CA ALA A 46 -8.46 -3.72 0.41
C ALA A 46 -9.76 -3.98 -0.35
N LEU A 47 -10.14 -5.25 -0.58
CA LEU A 47 -11.41 -5.60 -1.21
C LEU A 47 -12.61 -5.13 -0.37
N VAL A 48 -12.61 -5.38 0.93
CA VAL A 48 -13.69 -4.93 1.83
C VAL A 48 -13.78 -3.40 1.81
N LYS A 49 -12.64 -2.71 1.89
CA LYS A 49 -12.55 -1.25 1.79
C LYS A 49 -13.12 -0.74 0.49
N LEU A 50 -12.77 -1.33 -0.66
CA LEU A 50 -13.31 -0.93 -1.97
C LEU A 50 -14.82 -1.12 -2.05
N VAL A 51 -15.35 -2.23 -1.53
CA VAL A 51 -16.80 -2.48 -1.46
C VAL A 51 -17.48 -1.42 -0.58
N CYS A 52 -16.93 -1.14 0.61
CA CYS A 52 -17.47 -0.11 1.50
C CYS A 52 -17.40 1.30 0.88
N LEU A 53 -16.30 1.63 0.20
CA LEU A 53 -16.18 2.91 -0.51
C LEU A 53 -17.26 2.99 -1.60
N ALA A 54 -17.44 1.95 -2.40
CA ALA A 54 -18.40 1.94 -3.50
C ALA A 54 -19.87 1.97 -3.04
N THR A 55 -20.20 1.41 -1.87
CA THR A 55 -21.59 1.35 -1.39
C THR A 55 -21.99 2.56 -0.56
N PHE A 56 -21.09 3.10 0.26
CA PHE A 56 -21.43 4.13 1.24
C PHE A 56 -21.04 5.56 0.82
N LEU A 57 -20.01 5.74 0.00
CA LEU A 57 -19.70 7.06 -0.54
C LEU A 57 -20.66 7.43 -1.66
N LYS A 58 -21.26 8.60 -1.52
CA LYS A 58 -21.98 9.26 -2.62
C LYS A 58 -21.01 10.21 -3.30
N VAL A 59 -20.96 10.17 -4.62
CA VAL A 59 -20.27 11.20 -5.41
C VAL A 59 -21.06 12.49 -5.20
N SER A 60 -20.48 13.45 -4.48
CA SER A 60 -21.07 14.78 -4.32
C SER A 60 -20.64 15.62 -5.53
N GLU A 61 -21.60 16.14 -6.29
CA GLU A 61 -21.33 16.98 -7.47
C GLU A 61 -20.93 18.42 -7.09
N ASN A 62 -21.07 18.78 -5.81
CA ASN A 62 -20.67 20.10 -5.31
C ASN A 62 -19.37 19.97 -4.51
N ASP A 63 -18.39 20.83 -4.79
CA ASP A 63 -17.11 20.97 -4.05
C ASP A 63 -17.27 21.44 -2.58
N SER A 64 -18.46 21.32 -1.99
CA SER A 64 -18.71 21.61 -0.59
C SER A 64 -18.20 20.48 0.30
N PHE A 65 -17.42 20.83 1.32
CA PHE A 65 -16.92 19.90 2.33
C PHE A 65 -18.08 19.28 3.14
N ASP A 66 -18.37 18.00 2.89
CA ASP A 66 -19.38 17.24 3.63
C ASP A 66 -18.74 16.48 4.81
N PRO A 67 -18.91 16.95 6.07
CA PRO A 67 -18.24 16.33 7.22
C PRO A 67 -18.67 14.89 7.48
N SER A 68 -19.89 14.52 7.08
CA SER A 68 -20.42 13.14 7.20
C SER A 68 -19.70 12.15 6.28
N GLN A 69 -19.38 12.57 5.05
CA GLN A 69 -18.65 11.76 4.08
C GLN A 69 -17.18 11.58 4.49
N GLU A 70 -16.55 12.64 5.00
CA GLU A 70 -15.18 12.56 5.51
C GLU A 70 -15.07 11.68 6.76
N PHE A 71 -16.07 11.73 7.65
CA PHE A 71 -16.15 10.83 8.79
C PHE A 71 -16.29 9.36 8.37
N LEU A 72 -17.12 9.09 7.35
CA LEU A 72 -17.31 7.76 6.80
C LEU A 72 -16.03 7.22 6.15
N LYS A 73 -15.29 8.05 5.40
CA LYS A 73 -13.96 7.71 4.86
C LYS A 73 -12.98 7.34 5.97
N ALA A 74 -12.98 8.09 7.08
CA ALA A 74 -12.14 7.78 8.24
C ALA A 74 -12.51 6.42 8.88
N LEU A 75 -13.79 6.10 9.01
CA LEU A 75 -14.26 4.80 9.50
C LEU A 75 -13.87 3.65 8.56
N ILE A 76 -13.94 3.87 7.24
CA ILE A 76 -13.50 2.87 6.26
C ILE A 76 -11.97 2.68 6.35
N GLY A 77 -11.21 3.74 6.62
CA GLY A 77 -9.76 3.65 6.89
C GLY A 77 -9.40 2.79 8.11
N PHE A 78 -10.30 2.65 9.08
CA PHE A 78 -10.10 1.75 10.23
C PHE A 78 -10.05 0.27 9.85
N ILE A 79 -10.58 -0.13 8.69
CA ILE A 79 -10.54 -1.50 8.20
C ILE A 79 -9.10 -1.97 7.98
N ASP A 80 -8.24 -1.11 7.43
CA ASP A 80 -6.83 -1.41 7.20
C ASP A 80 -6.09 -1.59 8.53
N VAL A 81 -6.42 -0.80 9.56
CA VAL A 81 -5.87 -0.96 10.92
C VAL A 81 -6.31 -2.27 11.56
N ALA A 82 -7.59 -2.62 11.41
CA ALA A 82 -8.14 -3.87 11.93
C ALA A 82 -7.49 -5.09 11.25
N GLY A 83 -7.27 -5.03 9.92
CA GLY A 83 -6.56 -6.07 9.18
C GLY A 83 -5.11 -6.21 9.59
N LEU A 84 -4.40 -5.10 9.81
CA LEU A 84 -3.02 -5.13 10.27
C LEU A 84 -2.92 -5.73 11.69
N TYR A 85 -3.84 -5.36 12.58
CA TYR A 85 -3.94 -5.97 13.92
C TYR A 85 -4.22 -7.47 13.83
N PHE A 86 -5.14 -7.89 12.96
CA PHE A 86 -5.42 -9.30 12.71
C PHE A 86 -4.19 -10.04 12.17
N ALA A 87 -3.48 -9.47 11.19
CA ALA A 87 -2.26 -10.05 10.63
C ALA A 87 -1.17 -10.24 11.70
N LEU A 88 -0.96 -9.24 12.56
CA LEU A 88 0.01 -9.32 13.66
C LEU A 88 -0.37 -10.35 14.72
N THR A 89 -1.65 -10.49 15.03
CA THR A 89 -2.11 -11.39 16.11
C THR A 89 -2.25 -12.84 15.67
N GLN A 90 -2.72 -13.10 14.45
CA GLN A 90 -3.08 -14.45 13.99
C GLN A 90 -2.02 -15.13 13.12
N LEU A 91 -1.22 -14.38 12.37
CA LEU A 91 -0.25 -14.96 11.44
C LEU A 91 1.12 -15.21 12.09
N THR A 92 1.27 -14.81 13.34
CA THR A 92 2.53 -14.78 14.06
C THR A 92 2.81 -16.11 14.76
N HIS A 93 3.74 -16.90 14.22
CA HIS A 93 4.15 -18.18 14.78
C HIS A 93 4.89 -18.01 16.13
N ARG A 94 4.70 -18.93 17.09
CA ARG A 94 5.16 -18.79 18.50
C ARG A 94 6.69 -18.68 18.70
N ASN A 95 7.52 -18.97 17.69
CA ASN A 95 8.98 -19.15 17.86
C ASN A 95 9.90 -18.01 17.36
N ILE A 96 9.38 -16.89 16.83
CA ILE A 96 10.21 -15.76 16.36
C ILE A 96 10.20 -14.58 17.35
N SER A 97 11.31 -13.83 17.41
CA SER A 97 11.44 -12.53 18.09
C SER A 97 10.35 -11.54 17.64
N GLN A 98 9.71 -10.85 18.58
CA GLN A 98 8.58 -9.95 18.30
C GLN A 98 8.91 -8.85 17.27
N ASN A 99 10.19 -8.43 17.20
CA ASN A 99 10.66 -7.43 16.24
C ASN A 99 10.66 -7.95 14.79
N HIS A 100 11.14 -9.17 14.56
CA HIS A 100 11.19 -9.75 13.21
C HIS A 100 9.79 -10.11 12.67
N LYS A 101 8.85 -10.44 13.57
CA LYS A 101 7.43 -10.65 13.23
C LYS A 101 6.79 -9.39 12.67
N PHE A 102 7.02 -8.26 13.34
CA PHE A 102 6.50 -6.98 12.90
C PHE A 102 7.04 -6.61 11.52
N GLN A 103 8.34 -6.78 11.31
CA GLN A 103 9.00 -6.53 10.03
C GLN A 103 8.47 -7.43 8.91
N ALA A 104 8.22 -8.72 9.18
CA ALA A 104 7.71 -9.65 8.18
C ALA A 104 6.28 -9.32 7.74
N VAL A 105 5.42 -8.96 8.70
CA VAL A 105 4.04 -8.53 8.41
C VAL A 105 4.03 -7.19 7.68
N GLY A 106 4.82 -6.21 8.13
CA GLY A 106 4.93 -4.90 7.48
C GLY A 106 5.50 -4.99 6.06
N LEU A 107 6.50 -5.84 5.83
CA LEU A 107 7.04 -6.09 4.49
C LEU A 107 5.98 -6.65 3.54
N GLY A 108 5.25 -7.68 3.97
CA GLY A 108 4.19 -8.29 3.15
C GLY A 108 3.03 -7.33 2.87
N TRP A 109 2.66 -6.53 3.87
CA TRP A 109 1.64 -5.50 3.77
C TRP A 109 2.02 -4.40 2.77
N ALA A 110 3.21 -3.80 2.91
CA ALA A 110 3.70 -2.76 2.01
C ALA A 110 3.92 -3.25 0.58
N PHE A 111 4.34 -4.52 0.43
CA PHE A 111 4.49 -5.14 -0.88
C PHE A 111 3.12 -5.27 -1.57
N ALA A 112 2.11 -5.78 -0.86
CA ALA A 112 0.76 -5.91 -1.41
C ALA A 112 0.13 -4.54 -1.74
N ASP A 113 0.35 -3.54 -0.89
CA ASP A 113 -0.06 -2.14 -1.14
C ASP A 113 0.56 -1.58 -2.42
N SER A 114 1.87 -1.78 -2.59
CA SER A 114 2.60 -1.34 -3.77
C SER A 114 2.13 -2.06 -5.03
N VAL A 115 1.87 -3.37 -4.96
CA VAL A 115 1.32 -4.14 -6.08
C VAL A 115 -0.05 -3.61 -6.47
N LEU A 116 -0.98 -3.47 -5.52
CA LEU A 116 -2.35 -3.03 -5.83
C LEU A 116 -2.41 -1.61 -6.39
N HIS A 117 -1.67 -0.66 -5.81
CA HIS A 117 -1.75 0.75 -6.22
C HIS A 117 -0.88 1.10 -7.42
N ARG A 118 0.22 0.36 -7.65
CA ARG A 118 1.28 0.81 -8.57
C ARG A 118 1.51 -0.17 -9.72
N LEU A 119 1.14 -1.45 -9.62
CA LEU A 119 1.39 -2.41 -10.71
C LEU A 119 0.55 -2.12 -11.96
N ALA A 120 -0.74 -1.81 -11.79
CA ALA A 120 -1.64 -1.50 -12.91
C ALA A 120 -1.22 -0.24 -13.70
N PRO A 121 -0.96 0.93 -13.07
CA PRO A 121 -0.50 2.11 -13.80
C PRO A 121 0.90 1.91 -14.40
N LEU A 122 1.79 1.15 -13.74
CA LEU A 122 3.10 0.80 -14.29
C LEU A 122 2.98 -0.08 -15.55
N TRP A 123 2.10 -1.08 -15.53
CA TRP A 123 1.91 -2.02 -16.64
C TRP A 123 1.33 -1.36 -17.88
N VAL A 124 0.26 -0.56 -17.70
CA VAL A 124 -0.44 0.10 -18.80
C VAL A 124 0.33 1.34 -19.29
N GLY A 125 0.92 2.08 -18.35
CA GLY A 125 1.51 3.39 -18.60
C GLY A 125 2.99 3.39 -18.97
N ALA A 126 3.82 2.63 -18.25
CA ALA A 126 5.28 2.63 -18.50
C ALA A 126 5.67 1.86 -19.78
N ARG A 127 4.70 1.22 -20.46
CA ARG A 127 4.87 0.68 -21.81
C ARG A 127 4.48 1.67 -22.93
N GLY A 128 4.02 2.87 -22.60
CA GLY A 128 3.68 3.92 -23.54
C GLY A 128 4.89 4.47 -24.31
N LEU A 129 4.64 5.17 -25.41
CA LEU A 129 5.68 5.83 -26.22
C LEU A 129 6.27 7.06 -25.52
N GLU A 130 5.53 7.67 -24.59
CA GLU A 130 5.91 8.86 -23.85
C GLU A 130 6.15 8.49 -22.39
N PHE A 131 7.32 8.87 -21.87
CA PHE A 131 7.71 8.62 -20.50
C PHE A 131 7.35 9.81 -19.62
N THR A 132 6.59 9.58 -18.54
CA THR A 132 6.27 10.61 -17.54
C THR A 132 6.97 10.35 -16.21
N TRP A 133 7.25 11.42 -15.46
CA TRP A 133 7.91 11.35 -14.15
C TRP A 133 7.04 10.72 -13.05
N ASP A 134 5.73 10.58 -13.30
CA ASP A 134 4.77 10.05 -12.34
C ASP A 134 5.15 8.63 -11.89
N TYR A 135 5.64 7.78 -12.79
CA TYR A 135 6.03 6.41 -12.46
C TYR A 135 7.28 6.34 -11.57
N ILE A 136 8.21 7.31 -11.72
CA ILE A 136 9.37 7.42 -10.82
C ILE A 136 8.92 7.88 -9.44
N LEU A 137 8.08 8.91 -9.37
CA LEU A 137 7.54 9.42 -8.11
C LEU A 137 6.72 8.36 -7.37
N GLN A 138 5.95 7.56 -8.12
CA GLN A 138 5.26 6.39 -7.57
C GLN A 138 6.25 5.34 -7.05
N GLY A 139 7.37 5.08 -7.72
CA GLY A 139 8.39 4.17 -7.17
C GLY A 139 9.01 4.68 -5.87
N ILE A 140 9.32 5.98 -5.79
CA ILE A 140 9.89 6.61 -4.59
C ILE A 140 8.89 6.58 -3.42
N GLU A 141 7.62 6.87 -3.69
CA GLU A 141 6.58 6.83 -2.67
C GLU A 141 6.31 5.40 -2.17
N ALA A 142 6.44 4.38 -3.02
CA ALA A 142 6.38 2.98 -2.58
C ALA A 142 7.47 2.65 -1.56
N ASN A 143 8.68 3.16 -1.79
CA ASN A 143 9.81 2.95 -0.88
C ASN A 143 9.63 3.71 0.44
N ALA A 144 9.02 4.90 0.40
CA ALA A 144 8.63 5.61 1.61
C ALA A 144 7.56 4.84 2.40
N ASN A 145 6.55 4.28 1.72
CA ASN A 145 5.51 3.44 2.34
C ASN A 145 6.12 2.18 2.98
N LEU A 146 7.07 1.52 2.31
CA LEU A 146 7.81 0.37 2.84
C LEU A 146 8.55 0.75 4.14
N ALA A 147 9.30 1.85 4.12
CA ALA A 147 10.01 2.34 5.30
C ALA A 147 9.05 2.68 6.46
N CYS A 148 7.92 3.34 6.16
CA CYS A 148 6.86 3.63 7.12
C CYS A 148 6.25 2.34 7.72
N SER A 149 5.99 1.32 6.90
CA SER A 149 5.37 0.06 7.33
C SER A 149 6.28 -0.79 8.21
N ILE A 150 7.59 -0.81 7.91
CA ILE A 150 8.59 -1.52 8.69
C ILE A 150 8.91 -0.78 10.00
N GLY A 151 8.91 0.56 9.99
CA GLY A 151 9.42 1.38 11.08
C GLY A 151 8.57 1.35 12.36
N ASN A 152 7.23 1.31 12.25
CA ASN A 152 6.28 1.23 13.38
C ASN A 152 4.83 1.17 12.84
N PRO A 153 3.90 0.34 13.37
CA PRO A 153 2.51 0.33 12.86
C PRO A 153 1.75 1.63 13.15
N ILE A 154 2.13 2.37 14.19
CA ILE A 154 1.58 3.70 14.51
C ILE A 154 2.09 4.74 13.52
N LEU A 155 3.36 4.64 13.10
CA LEU A 155 3.91 5.49 12.06
C LEU A 155 3.27 5.17 10.71
N PHE A 156 3.04 3.90 10.41
CA PHE A 156 2.26 3.47 9.24
C PHE A 156 0.85 4.07 9.23
N TYR A 157 0.11 4.03 10.34
CA TYR A 157 -1.22 4.66 10.44
C TYR A 157 -1.16 6.18 10.17
N LEU A 158 -0.16 6.87 10.74
CA LEU A 158 0.03 8.30 10.48
C LEU A 158 0.39 8.58 9.01
N CYS A 159 1.27 7.76 8.42
CA CYS A 159 1.68 7.82 7.02
C CYS A 159 0.49 7.55 6.08
N HIS A 160 -0.36 6.58 6.41
CA HIS A 160 -1.58 6.23 5.68
C HIS A 160 -2.65 7.33 5.77
N LEU A 161 -2.84 7.95 6.95
CA LEU A 161 -3.72 9.12 7.09
C LEU A 161 -3.23 10.32 6.27
N LEU A 162 -1.92 10.55 6.21
CA LEU A 162 -1.32 11.59 5.37
C LEU A 162 -1.46 11.26 3.87
N SER A 163 -1.36 9.97 3.50
CA SER A 163 -1.57 9.51 2.12
C SER A 163 -3.04 9.57 1.69
N LEU A 164 -4.00 9.27 2.58
CA LEU A 164 -5.43 9.48 2.35
C LEU A 164 -5.74 10.96 2.09
N ARG A 165 -5.08 11.88 2.80
CA ARG A 165 -5.18 13.33 2.51
C ARG A 165 -4.68 13.65 1.09
N LYS A 166 -3.63 13.00 0.61
CA LYS A 166 -3.06 13.21 -0.74
C LYS A 166 -3.90 12.55 -1.84
N SER A 167 -4.47 11.38 -1.56
CA SER A 167 -5.39 10.65 -2.43
C SER A 167 -6.69 11.42 -2.68
N ILE A 168 -7.17 12.21 -1.71
CA ILE A 168 -8.29 13.15 -1.91
C ILE A 168 -7.98 14.15 -3.05
N TYR A 169 -6.78 14.71 -3.10
CA TYR A 169 -6.38 15.63 -4.18
C TYR A 169 -6.19 14.93 -5.54
N MET A 170 -5.71 13.68 -5.55
CA MET A 170 -5.44 12.96 -6.81
C MET A 170 -6.68 12.28 -7.40
N THR A 171 -7.61 11.83 -6.55
CA THR A 171 -8.91 11.30 -6.99
C THR A 171 -9.79 12.43 -7.52
N MET A 172 -9.75 13.62 -6.89
CA MET A 172 -10.36 14.84 -7.47
C MET A 172 -9.74 15.21 -8.82
N ALA A 173 -8.41 15.08 -8.99
CA ALA A 173 -7.75 15.35 -10.27
C ALA A 173 -8.13 14.35 -11.39
N LEU A 174 -8.40 13.08 -11.06
CA LEU A 174 -8.86 12.08 -12.03
C LEU A 174 -10.36 12.20 -12.37
N VAL A 175 -11.20 12.65 -11.44
CA VAL A 175 -12.62 12.92 -11.70
C VAL A 175 -12.80 14.20 -12.53
N ASN A 176 -11.90 15.18 -12.43
CA ASN A 176 -11.95 16.44 -13.19
C ASN A 176 -11.36 16.34 -14.63
N ILE A 177 -11.01 15.13 -15.08
CA ILE A 177 -10.58 14.83 -16.46
C ILE A 177 -11.65 13.98 -17.20
N GLY A 178 -12.80 13.70 -16.57
CA GLY A 178 -13.95 13.03 -17.17
C GLY A 178 -14.95 14.01 -17.79
#